data_AF-A0A1E3PQY4-F1
#
_entry.id   AF-A0A1E3PQY4-F1
#
_cell.length_a   1.000
_cell.length_b   1.000
_cell.length_c   1.000
_cell.angle_alpha   90.00
_cell.angle_beta   90.00
_cell.angle_gamma   90.00
#
_symmetry.space_group_name_H-M   'P 1'
#
loop_
_entity.id
_entity.type
_entity.pdbx_description
1 polymer ?
#
loop_
_entity_poly.entity_id
_entity_poly.type
_entity_poly.pdbx_seq_one_letter_code
_entity_poly.pdbx_strand_id
1 'polypeptide(L)'
;VSVNKYPSLANTIKIVLHFHDNLLSHHCHSRTRGQMLRLFCLLGTRLKLLSVTSNCALAYPRNFAFGSVAEFDSQAVVLSIMDSIASAESSAITDQEGSFIAPVLRGLGPQFAVLTITFGFPEPSQDHYDVVTSLTKLMPDIHLYCQKNSISVCANGVSNSSRAYFKPPFREPLDDKCPPISLSLSVQNAQTTSGTLGGYIYPKINPRKKELADHARFTYAMTCAHVCMTSRPRDSSENNYSAISVPSSVLINMFKRALQGEVKKYPPTSEVYRAYNGAVKGLDEKYPMPDNEGKYNPSCNQPKDTFGQVVWGERTVINGSISDIAIIRCSPNITCRNYLGDDICFSEYDPALMFENLHVKHIEQKIISGMHVFKYGSTSKYTAGIFNGPKIVYWADGKIQSSEFIVRSTSSPMFATGGDSGSWILHKRDTGPGLSVLGMLHSYDGEHKEFGLFTPMTQILDRLAEITGNKWGI
;
A
#
# COMPACT_ATOMS: atom_id res chain seq x y z
N VAL A 1 -32.95 12.45 -4.60
CA VAL A 1 -32.14 13.43 -3.84
C VAL A 1 -30.68 13.09 -4.10
N SER A 2 -29.80 14.08 -4.29
CA SER A 2 -28.37 13.86 -4.51
C SER A 2 -27.58 14.99 -3.85
N VAL A 3 -26.56 14.70 -3.04
CA VAL A 3 -25.87 15.75 -2.25
C VAL A 3 -25.30 16.85 -3.14
N ASN A 4 -24.69 16.49 -4.28
CA ASN A 4 -24.13 17.43 -5.24
C ASN A 4 -25.17 18.33 -5.94
N LYS A 5 -26.47 18.01 -5.89
CA LYS A 5 -27.54 18.81 -6.51
C LYS A 5 -28.30 19.69 -5.52
N TYR A 6 -28.08 19.50 -4.21
CA TYR A 6 -28.82 20.21 -3.16
C TYR A 6 -27.82 20.86 -2.17
N PRO A 7 -27.44 22.13 -2.39
CA PRO A 7 -26.46 22.83 -1.56
C PRO A 7 -26.83 22.87 -0.07
N SER A 8 -28.13 22.96 0.25
CA SER A 8 -28.61 22.92 1.63
C SER A 8 -28.31 21.59 2.33
N LEU A 9 -28.39 20.48 1.61
CA LEU A 9 -28.04 19.16 2.12
C LEU A 9 -26.53 19.01 2.30
N ALA A 10 -25.74 19.47 1.32
CA ALA A 10 -24.28 19.50 1.41
C ALA A 10 -23.82 20.33 2.62
N ASN A 11 -24.38 21.53 2.80
CA ASN A 11 -24.08 22.38 3.95
C ASN A 11 -24.50 21.72 5.28
N THR A 12 -25.65 21.04 5.32
CA THR A 12 -26.07 20.29 6.52
C THR A 12 -25.08 19.19 6.86
N ILE A 13 -24.65 18.39 5.87
CA ILE A 13 -23.65 17.34 6.06
C ILE A 13 -22.34 17.95 6.56
N LYS A 14 -21.85 19.02 5.91
CA LYS A 14 -20.64 19.75 6.30
C LYS A 14 -20.72 20.22 7.76
N ILE A 15 -21.81 20.85 8.17
CA ILE A 15 -21.97 21.35 9.55
C ILE A 15 -21.87 20.19 10.54
N VAL A 16 -22.59 19.09 10.29
CA VAL A 16 -22.54 17.91 11.16
C VAL A 16 -21.13 17.34 11.25
N LEU A 17 -20.42 17.25 10.12
CA LEU A 17 -19.03 16.79 10.09
C LEU A 17 -18.09 17.76 10.81
N HIS A 18 -18.27 19.08 10.68
CA HIS A 18 -17.48 20.07 11.39
C HIS A 18 -17.65 19.97 12.91
N PHE A 19 -18.90 19.77 13.38
CA PHE A 19 -19.13 19.47 14.79
C PHE A 19 -18.45 18.18 15.22
N HIS A 20 -18.54 17.14 14.41
CA HIS A 20 -18.00 15.82 14.74
C HIS A 20 -16.46 15.79 14.77
N ASP A 21 -15.83 16.32 13.73
CA ASP A 21 -14.40 16.18 13.46
C ASP A 21 -13.57 17.26 14.17
N ASN A 22 -14.09 18.49 14.28
CA ASN A 22 -13.33 19.62 14.82
C ASN A 22 -13.80 20.02 16.22
N LEU A 23 -15.09 20.31 16.40
CA LEU A 23 -15.58 20.95 17.63
C LEU A 23 -15.80 19.98 18.80
N LEU A 24 -16.20 18.73 18.53
CA LEU A 24 -16.54 17.73 19.54
C LEU A 24 -15.55 16.55 19.56
N SER A 25 -14.33 16.76 19.06
CA SER A 25 -13.30 15.72 18.93
C SER A 25 -12.92 15.07 20.27
N HIS A 26 -12.93 15.85 21.36
CA HIS A 26 -12.60 15.37 22.71
C HIS A 26 -13.53 14.26 23.22
N HIS A 27 -12.96 13.34 24.02
CA HIS A 27 -13.65 12.17 24.55
C HIS A 27 -14.85 12.50 25.46
N CYS A 28 -14.81 13.64 26.17
CA CYS A 28 -15.91 14.10 27.00
C CYS A 28 -17.22 14.33 26.21
N HIS A 29 -17.13 14.58 24.90
CA HIS A 29 -18.27 14.80 24.02
C HIS A 29 -18.73 13.54 23.27
N SER A 30 -18.21 12.36 23.61
CA SER A 30 -18.55 11.08 22.96
C SER A 30 -20.05 10.80 22.90
N ARG A 31 -20.79 11.06 23.99
CA ARG A 31 -22.26 10.88 24.05
C ARG A 31 -22.99 11.83 23.09
N THR A 32 -22.62 13.10 23.07
CA THR A 32 -23.21 14.12 22.19
C THR A 32 -22.95 13.79 20.72
N ARG A 33 -21.71 13.42 20.37
CA ARG A 33 -21.38 12.92 19.03
C ARG A 33 -22.22 11.72 18.65
N GLY A 34 -22.39 10.77 19.57
CA GLY A 34 -23.21 9.57 19.35
C GLY A 34 -24.66 9.90 18.99
N GLN A 35 -25.28 10.84 19.72
CA GLN A 35 -26.66 11.28 19.45
C GLN A 35 -26.77 12.03 18.11
N MET A 36 -25.82 12.92 17.82
CA MET A 36 -25.78 13.66 16.56
C MET A 36 -25.64 12.70 15.36
N LEU A 37 -24.72 11.74 15.41
CA LEU A 37 -24.54 10.74 14.36
C LEU A 37 -25.76 9.84 14.19
N ARG A 38 -26.48 9.53 15.27
CA ARG A 38 -27.75 8.78 15.18
C ARG A 38 -28.80 9.55 14.36
N LEU A 39 -28.99 10.84 14.66
CA LEU A 39 -29.93 11.68 13.91
C LEU A 39 -29.48 11.90 12.47
N PHE A 40 -28.18 12.04 12.26
CA PHE A 40 -27.58 12.19 10.93
C PHE A 40 -27.76 10.93 10.07
N CYS A 41 -27.58 9.74 10.66
CA CYS A 41 -27.86 8.46 10.02
C CYS A 41 -29.36 8.31 9.68
N LEU A 42 -30.25 8.71 10.59
CA LEU A 42 -31.69 8.72 10.34
C LEU A 42 -32.07 9.63 9.17
N LEU A 43 -31.45 10.81 9.07
CA LEU A 43 -31.64 11.73 7.94
C LEU A 43 -31.22 11.07 6.62
N GLY A 44 -30.00 10.52 6.54
CA GLY A 44 -29.50 9.86 5.32
C GLY A 44 -30.36 8.66 4.92
N THR A 45 -30.88 7.91 5.90
CA THR A 45 -31.81 6.80 5.68
C THR A 45 -33.15 7.28 5.13
N ARG A 46 -33.75 8.33 5.71
CA ARG A 46 -35.03 8.90 5.24
C ARG A 46 -34.93 9.49 3.83
N LEU A 47 -33.78 10.05 3.49
CA LEU A 47 -33.48 10.54 2.15
C LEU A 47 -33.15 9.43 1.13
N LYS A 48 -33.10 8.17 1.58
CA LYS A 48 -32.71 6.98 0.79
C LYS A 48 -31.29 7.09 0.20
N LEU A 49 -30.40 7.80 0.88
CA LEU A 49 -28.99 7.94 0.53
C LEU A 49 -28.09 6.97 1.29
N LEU A 50 -28.63 6.38 2.37
CA LEU A 50 -28.00 5.30 3.13
C LEU A 50 -28.90 4.07 3.11
N SER A 51 -28.28 2.88 3.11
CA SER A 51 -29.00 1.61 3.20
C SER A 51 -29.39 1.32 4.65
N VAL A 52 -30.63 0.86 4.86
CA VAL A 52 -31.10 0.39 6.17
C VAL A 52 -30.46 -0.97 6.46
N THR A 53 -29.30 -0.99 7.11
CA THR A 53 -28.76 -2.25 7.64
C THR A 53 -29.34 -2.51 9.03
N SER A 54 -30.12 -3.59 9.14
CA SER A 54 -30.97 -3.95 10.29
C SER A 54 -30.25 -4.21 11.62
N ASN A 55 -28.91 -4.12 11.68
CA ASN A 55 -28.10 -4.42 12.87
C ASN A 55 -26.82 -3.55 12.97
N CYS A 56 -26.89 -2.27 12.63
CA CYS A 56 -25.68 -1.44 12.61
C CYS A 56 -25.33 -0.89 13.99
N ALA A 57 -24.12 -1.21 14.47
CA ALA A 57 -23.35 -0.29 15.31
C ALA A 57 -23.43 1.14 14.73
N LEU A 58 -23.44 2.16 15.58
CA LEU A 58 -23.62 3.55 15.17
C LEU A 58 -22.72 3.90 13.97
N ALA A 59 -23.33 4.29 12.84
CA ALA A 59 -22.58 4.67 11.64
C ALA A 59 -21.64 5.84 11.95
N TYR A 60 -20.38 5.69 11.56
CA TYR A 60 -19.32 6.66 11.82
C TYR A 60 -18.85 7.30 10.51
N PRO A 61 -18.52 8.60 10.47
CA PRO A 61 -17.99 9.24 9.27
C PRO A 61 -16.72 8.57 8.75
N ARG A 62 -16.66 8.36 7.43
CA ARG A 62 -15.54 7.73 6.73
C ARG A 62 -15.14 8.53 5.51
N ASN A 63 -13.91 8.28 5.07
CA ASN A 63 -13.39 8.82 3.83
C ASN A 63 -13.78 7.91 2.65
N PHE A 64 -14.13 8.51 1.52
CA PHE A 64 -14.42 7.86 0.25
C PHE A 64 -13.64 8.55 -0.87
N ALA A 65 -13.36 7.83 -1.95
CA ALA A 65 -12.66 8.39 -3.10
C ALA A 65 -13.49 9.48 -3.80
N PHE A 66 -12.82 10.54 -4.29
CA PHE A 66 -13.42 11.64 -5.06
C PHE A 66 -14.34 11.15 -6.19
N GLY A 67 -13.89 10.16 -6.96
CA GLY A 67 -14.67 9.57 -8.07
C GLY A 67 -15.76 8.58 -7.68
N SER A 68 -16.08 8.42 -6.39
CA SER A 68 -17.13 7.49 -5.97
C SER A 68 -18.54 7.97 -6.32
N VAL A 69 -18.70 9.25 -6.65
CA VAL A 69 -19.97 9.87 -7.05
C VAL A 69 -19.76 10.84 -8.21
N ALA A 70 -20.86 11.31 -8.79
CA ALA A 70 -20.82 12.34 -9.82
C ALA A 70 -20.15 13.62 -9.29
N GLU A 71 -19.50 14.36 -10.20
CA GLU A 71 -18.71 15.54 -9.87
C GLU A 71 -19.51 16.59 -9.09
N PHE A 72 -18.79 17.30 -8.22
CA PHE A 72 -19.29 18.46 -7.48
C PHE A 72 -18.82 19.75 -8.16
N ASP A 73 -19.61 20.80 -8.11
CA ASP A 73 -19.26 22.09 -8.74
C ASP A 73 -17.93 22.66 -8.23
N SER A 74 -17.66 22.52 -6.92
CA SER A 74 -16.43 23.01 -6.29
C SER A 74 -15.22 22.09 -6.48
N GLN A 75 -15.34 20.99 -7.24
CA GLN A 75 -14.25 20.04 -7.46
C GLN A 75 -13.07 20.67 -8.20
N ALA A 76 -13.33 21.53 -9.20
CA ALA A 76 -12.28 22.25 -9.92
C ALA A 76 -11.47 23.18 -9.01
N VAL A 77 -12.12 23.79 -8.01
CA VAL A 77 -11.46 24.64 -7.00
C VAL A 77 -10.53 23.80 -6.14
N VAL A 78 -10.98 22.64 -5.66
CA VAL A 78 -10.13 21.73 -4.86
C VAL A 78 -8.91 21.28 -5.68
N LEU A 79 -9.11 20.89 -6.94
CA LEU A 79 -8.00 20.50 -7.82
C LEU A 79 -6.98 21.65 -7.98
N SER A 80 -7.45 22.86 -8.27
CA SER A 80 -6.58 24.03 -8.39
C SER A 80 -5.80 24.33 -7.10
N ILE A 81 -6.41 24.15 -5.93
CA ILE A 81 -5.73 24.30 -4.63
C ILE A 81 -4.63 23.24 -4.49
N MET A 82 -4.96 21.97 -4.75
CA MET A 82 -4.01 20.86 -4.60
C MET A 82 -2.82 21.00 -5.55
N ASP A 83 -3.06 21.40 -6.80
CA ASP A 83 -2.01 21.65 -7.79
C ASP A 83 -1.11 22.82 -7.38
N SER A 84 -1.71 23.90 -6.85
CA SER A 84 -0.97 25.06 -6.34
C SER A 84 -0.04 24.67 -5.19
N ILE A 85 -0.52 23.86 -4.23
CA ILE A 85 0.29 23.38 -3.10
C ILE A 85 1.39 22.43 -3.59
N ALA A 86 1.08 21.50 -4.50
CA ALA A 86 2.07 20.58 -5.06
C ALA A 86 3.21 21.29 -5.81
N SER A 87 2.91 22.45 -6.41
CA SER A 87 3.88 23.28 -7.13
C SER A 87 4.62 24.31 -6.26
N ALA A 88 4.25 24.45 -4.99
CA ALA A 88 4.84 25.45 -4.10
C ALA A 88 6.31 25.12 -3.79
N GLU A 89 7.14 26.15 -3.64
CA GLU A 89 8.53 25.96 -3.25
C GLU A 89 8.62 25.39 -1.83
N SER A 90 9.37 24.29 -1.67
CA SER A 90 9.54 23.64 -0.35
C SER A 90 10.27 24.52 0.67
N SER A 91 10.93 25.60 0.25
CA SER A 91 11.53 26.60 1.16
C SER A 91 10.48 27.40 1.94
N ALA A 92 9.26 27.52 1.41
CA ALA A 92 8.19 28.34 1.98
C ALA A 92 7.30 27.59 2.98
N ILE A 93 7.44 26.26 3.05
CA ILE A 93 6.58 25.38 3.85
C ILE A 93 7.51 24.48 4.65
N THR A 94 7.40 24.48 5.98
CA THR A 94 8.09 23.51 6.84
C THR A 94 7.08 22.96 7.81
N ASP A 95 6.86 21.65 7.75
CA ASP A 95 5.95 20.94 8.63
C ASP A 95 6.61 19.65 9.12
N GLN A 96 5.88 18.85 9.89
CA GLN A 96 6.35 17.59 10.43
C GLN A 96 6.54 16.56 9.32
N GLU A 97 7.56 15.71 9.45
CA GLU A 97 7.80 14.60 8.52
C GLU A 97 6.58 13.66 8.48
N GLY A 98 6.03 13.45 7.28
CA GLY A 98 4.83 12.65 7.06
C GLY A 98 3.51 13.43 7.15
N SER A 99 3.51 14.74 7.43
CA SER A 99 2.30 15.57 7.35
C SER A 99 1.72 15.56 5.92
N PHE A 100 0.41 15.61 5.77
CA PHE A 100 -0.24 15.54 4.46
C PHE A 100 -1.55 16.31 4.35
N ILE A 101 -1.93 16.58 3.09
CA ILE A 101 -3.19 17.17 2.65
C ILE A 101 -3.80 16.22 1.62
N ALA A 102 -4.95 15.64 1.95
CA ALA A 102 -5.64 14.67 1.11
C ALA A 102 -7.04 15.18 0.73
N PRO A 103 -7.34 15.36 -0.57
CA PRO A 103 -8.69 15.60 -1.04
C PRO A 103 -9.46 14.27 -1.03
N VAL A 104 -10.48 14.15 -0.18
CA VAL A 104 -11.43 13.02 -0.14
C VAL A 104 -12.89 13.45 -0.11
N LEU A 105 -13.81 12.50 -0.25
CA LEU A 105 -15.19 12.67 0.20
C LEU A 105 -15.32 12.20 1.63
N ARG A 106 -16.05 12.92 2.48
CA ARG A 106 -16.30 12.50 3.86
C ARG A 106 -17.78 12.44 4.17
N GLY A 107 -18.23 11.36 4.80
CA GLY A 107 -19.64 11.16 5.13
C GLY A 107 -19.96 9.79 5.71
N LEU A 108 -21.24 9.41 5.75
CA LEU A 108 -21.66 8.07 6.20
C LEU A 108 -21.76 7.05 5.06
N GLY A 109 -21.69 7.52 3.81
CA GLY A 109 -21.69 6.71 2.60
C GLY A 109 -21.29 7.59 1.41
N PRO A 110 -20.89 7.01 0.26
CA PRO A 110 -20.46 7.79 -0.90
C PRO A 110 -21.51 8.80 -1.36
N GLN A 111 -22.78 8.39 -1.41
CA GLN A 111 -23.92 9.22 -1.79
C GLN A 111 -24.39 10.18 -0.69
N PHE A 112 -23.80 10.10 0.50
CA PHE A 112 -24.11 10.92 1.67
C PHE A 112 -22.83 11.48 2.28
N ALA A 113 -22.03 12.11 1.41
CA ALA A 113 -20.73 12.68 1.71
C ALA A 113 -20.56 14.02 0.98
N VAL A 114 -19.60 14.82 1.45
CA VAL A 114 -19.24 16.13 0.88
C VAL A 114 -17.75 16.19 0.56
N LEU A 115 -17.38 17.09 -0.36
CA LEU A 115 -15.99 17.43 -0.64
C LEU A 115 -15.27 17.82 0.65
N THR A 116 -14.14 17.18 0.90
CA THR A 116 -13.36 17.36 2.12
C THR A 116 -11.88 17.45 1.81
N ILE A 117 -11.20 18.40 2.44
CA ILE A 117 -9.75 18.44 2.50
C ILE A 117 -9.33 17.97 3.90
N THR A 118 -8.69 16.81 3.95
CA THR A 118 -8.16 16.23 5.18
C THR A 118 -6.73 16.68 5.40
N PHE A 119 -6.44 17.23 6.57
CA PHE A 119 -5.09 17.52 7.02
C PHE A 119 -4.65 16.44 8.02
N GLY A 120 -3.59 15.71 7.70
CA GLY A 120 -2.98 14.73 8.58
C GLY A 120 -1.67 15.24 9.14
N PHE A 121 -1.54 15.27 10.47
CA PHE A 121 -0.29 15.61 11.15
C PHE A 121 0.15 14.46 12.08
N PRO A 122 1.45 14.11 12.13
CA PRO A 122 1.96 13.11 13.07
C PRO A 122 1.60 13.45 14.53
N GLU A 123 1.79 14.70 14.94
CA GLU A 123 1.40 15.22 16.24
C GLU A 123 0.68 16.58 16.06
N PRO A 124 -0.67 16.60 15.93
CA PRO A 124 -1.40 17.84 15.71
C PRO A 124 -1.36 18.75 16.94
N SER A 125 -0.91 19.99 16.74
CA SER A 125 -0.94 21.07 17.75
C SER A 125 -2.26 21.88 17.70
N GLN A 126 -2.53 22.67 18.74
CA GLN A 126 -3.70 23.56 18.78
C GLN A 126 -3.74 24.55 17.60
N ASP A 127 -2.58 25.09 17.21
CA ASP A 127 -2.47 26.00 16.07
C ASP A 127 -2.99 25.37 14.77
N HIS A 128 -2.70 24.07 14.54
CA HIS A 128 -3.23 23.37 13.37
C HIS A 128 -4.76 23.32 13.38
N TYR A 129 -5.37 23.03 14.54
CA TYR A 129 -6.83 23.01 14.68
C TYR A 129 -7.45 24.40 14.48
N ASP A 130 -6.80 25.45 14.98
CA ASP A 130 -7.28 26.83 14.87
C ASP A 130 -7.22 27.34 13.42
N VAL A 131 -6.14 27.01 12.69
CA VAL A 131 -6.00 27.30 11.26
C VAL A 131 -7.08 26.57 10.45
N VAL A 132 -7.25 25.26 10.65
CA VAL A 132 -8.27 24.48 9.91
C VAL A 132 -9.69 24.97 10.19
N THR A 133 -9.98 25.33 11.45
CA THR A 133 -11.27 25.91 11.84
C THR A 133 -11.50 27.26 11.15
N SER A 134 -10.46 28.09 11.03
CA SER A 134 -10.54 29.37 10.33
C SER A 134 -10.74 29.19 8.82
N LEU A 135 -10.02 28.27 8.19
CA LEU A 135 -10.19 27.92 6.78
C LEU A 135 -11.59 27.37 6.47
N THR A 136 -12.18 26.60 7.39
CA THR A 136 -13.54 26.06 7.23
C THR A 136 -14.61 27.15 7.09
N LYS A 137 -14.38 28.32 7.71
CA LYS A 137 -15.27 29.48 7.60
C LYS A 137 -15.13 30.18 6.24
N LEU A 138 -13.96 30.11 5.62
CA LEU A 138 -13.66 30.74 4.33
C LEU A 138 -14.21 29.93 3.15
N MET A 139 -14.31 28.61 3.28
CA MET A 139 -14.77 27.73 2.20
C MET A 139 -16.15 27.15 2.52
N PRO A 140 -17.26 27.80 2.11
CA PRO A 140 -18.62 27.38 2.50
C PRO A 140 -18.98 25.97 2.03
N ASP A 141 -18.47 25.54 0.87
CA ASP A 141 -18.89 24.30 0.20
C ASP A 141 -17.92 23.12 0.40
N ILE A 142 -16.80 23.36 1.07
CA ILE A 142 -15.76 22.35 1.32
C ILE A 142 -15.66 22.15 2.83
N HIS A 143 -15.69 20.89 3.26
CA HIS A 143 -15.39 20.52 4.64
C HIS A 143 -13.88 20.44 4.83
N LEU A 144 -13.38 20.88 5.98
CA LEU A 144 -11.98 20.73 6.34
C LEU A 144 -11.89 20.18 7.74
N TYR A 145 -10.95 19.27 7.96
CA TYR A 145 -10.65 18.80 9.29
C TYR A 145 -9.21 18.34 9.43
N CYS A 146 -8.76 18.34 10.68
CA CYS A 146 -7.43 17.93 11.10
C CYS A 146 -7.53 16.58 11.84
N GLN A 147 -6.58 15.68 11.59
CA GLN A 147 -6.47 14.41 12.31
C GLN A 147 -5.01 14.07 12.62
N LYS A 148 -4.81 13.33 13.72
CA LYS A 148 -3.54 12.67 14.00
C LYS A 148 -3.35 11.53 13.00
N ASN A 149 -2.44 11.72 12.05
CA ASN A 149 -2.12 10.74 11.02
C ASN A 149 -0.88 11.20 10.26
N SER A 150 -0.09 10.28 9.70
CA SER A 150 1.11 10.63 8.94
C SER A 150 1.36 9.65 7.80
N ILE A 151 1.93 10.11 6.70
CA ILE A 151 2.37 9.20 5.64
C ILE A 151 3.57 8.41 6.13
N SER A 152 3.43 7.08 6.07
CA SER A 152 4.45 6.12 6.49
C SER A 152 4.81 5.21 5.31
N VAL A 153 6.08 4.83 5.25
CA VAL A 153 6.57 3.88 4.25
C VAL A 153 6.07 2.47 4.59
N CYS A 154 5.59 1.73 3.59
CA CYS A 154 5.03 0.39 3.79
C CYS A 154 6.09 -0.69 4.10
N ALA A 155 7.29 -0.41 4.62
CA ALA A 155 8.30 -1.41 4.98
C ALA A 155 8.45 -1.68 6.50
N ASN A 156 7.78 -0.89 7.35
CA ASN A 156 7.96 -0.97 8.80
C ASN A 156 6.89 -1.82 9.51
N GLY A 157 7.29 -2.93 10.13
CA GLY A 157 6.56 -3.61 11.21
C GLY A 157 5.44 -4.58 10.78
N VAL A 158 5.55 -5.83 11.23
CA VAL A 158 4.58 -6.92 10.96
C VAL A 158 3.69 -7.12 12.18
N SER A 159 2.36 -7.14 12.00
CA SER A 159 1.39 -7.40 13.07
C SER A 159 0.81 -8.81 13.00
N ASN A 160 0.70 -9.50 14.14
CA ASN A 160 0.25 -10.89 14.27
C ASN A 160 -1.28 -11.06 14.22
N SER A 161 -1.77 -12.14 13.61
CA SER A 161 -3.14 -12.67 13.81
C SER A 161 -3.17 -14.21 13.75
N SER A 162 -4.09 -14.83 14.50
CA SER A 162 -4.05 -16.23 14.95
C SER A 162 -5.24 -17.08 14.51
N ARG A 163 -5.02 -18.38 14.23
CA ARG A 163 -5.71 -19.60 14.73
C ARG A 163 -5.11 -20.89 14.11
N ALA A 164 -5.35 -22.01 14.79
CA ALA A 164 -4.63 -23.30 14.82
C ALA A 164 -4.28 -24.01 13.48
N TYR A 165 -3.26 -24.87 13.55
CA TYR A 165 -2.28 -25.32 12.54
C TYR A 165 -1.15 -24.31 12.31
N PHE A 166 0.11 -24.76 12.31
CA PHE A 166 1.29 -23.90 12.13
C PHE A 166 1.39 -23.38 10.70
N LYS A 167 0.52 -22.43 10.34
CA LYS A 167 0.58 -21.74 9.07
C LYS A 167 1.58 -20.57 9.19
N PRO A 168 2.60 -20.49 8.34
CA PRO A 168 3.50 -19.35 8.36
C PRO A 168 2.73 -18.05 8.05
N PRO A 169 3.13 -16.91 8.63
CA PRO A 169 2.48 -15.61 8.39
C PRO A 169 2.79 -15.04 6.99
N PHE A 170 3.66 -15.71 6.24
CA PHE A 170 4.05 -15.38 4.88
C PHE A 170 3.55 -16.44 3.89
N ARG A 171 3.47 -16.03 2.62
CA ARG A 171 3.04 -16.89 1.53
C ARG A 171 4.22 -17.75 1.08
N GLU A 172 3.95 -19.01 0.80
CA GLU A 172 4.92 -19.96 0.25
C GLU A 172 4.42 -20.39 -1.14
N PRO A 173 5.25 -20.31 -2.18
CA PRO A 173 4.86 -20.81 -3.50
C PRO A 173 4.67 -22.33 -3.46
N LEU A 174 3.77 -22.86 -4.29
CA LEU A 174 3.66 -24.32 -4.49
C LEU A 174 4.85 -24.86 -5.30
N ASP A 175 5.38 -24.05 -6.22
CA ASP A 175 6.59 -24.34 -6.99
C ASP A 175 7.61 -23.20 -6.80
N ASP A 176 8.71 -23.51 -6.10
CA ASP A 176 9.81 -22.57 -5.84
C ASP A 176 10.47 -22.05 -7.14
N LYS A 177 10.34 -22.78 -8.26
CA LYS A 177 10.86 -22.37 -9.58
C LYS A 177 9.90 -21.47 -10.35
N CYS A 178 8.64 -21.35 -9.93
CA CYS A 178 7.66 -20.48 -10.57
C CYS A 178 6.98 -19.56 -9.52
N PRO A 179 7.75 -18.72 -8.81
CA PRO A 179 7.21 -17.88 -7.75
C PRO A 179 6.16 -16.90 -8.31
N PRO A 180 4.92 -16.89 -7.78
CA PRO A 180 3.93 -15.90 -8.15
C PRO A 180 4.33 -14.50 -7.65
N ILE A 181 3.64 -13.49 -8.16
CA ILE A 181 3.75 -12.14 -7.63
C ILE A 181 3.15 -12.07 -6.21
N SER A 182 3.33 -10.94 -5.53
CA SER A 182 2.80 -10.71 -4.19
C SER A 182 3.34 -11.62 -3.09
N LEU A 183 4.48 -12.29 -3.31
CA LEU A 183 5.25 -12.95 -2.26
C LEU A 183 5.97 -11.93 -1.39
N SER A 184 6.26 -12.28 -0.14
CA SER A 184 7.17 -11.49 0.69
C SER A 184 8.59 -11.55 0.16
N LEU A 185 9.34 -10.46 0.22
CA LEU A 185 10.77 -10.44 -0.09
C LEU A 185 11.58 -9.62 0.92
N SER A 186 12.88 -9.90 0.96
CA SER A 186 13.86 -9.08 1.64
C SER A 186 15.25 -9.31 1.05
N VAL A 187 16.19 -8.42 1.37
CA VAL A 187 17.61 -8.71 1.15
C VAL A 187 18.00 -9.94 1.98
N GLN A 188 18.85 -10.81 1.43
CA GLN A 188 19.43 -11.92 2.19
C GLN A 188 20.12 -11.36 3.45
N ASN A 189 19.94 -12.03 4.59
CA ASN A 189 20.43 -11.55 5.90
C ASN A 189 19.81 -10.24 6.43
N ALA A 190 18.77 -9.68 5.80
CA ALA A 190 18.02 -8.58 6.39
C ALA A 190 17.43 -8.99 7.75
N GLN A 191 17.47 -8.07 8.72
CA GLN A 191 16.97 -8.33 10.08
C GLN A 191 15.56 -7.81 10.33
N THR A 192 15.18 -6.71 9.67
CA THR A 192 13.98 -5.94 10.00
C THR A 192 13.13 -5.57 8.78
N THR A 193 13.77 -5.27 7.64
CA THR A 193 13.07 -4.76 6.45
C THR A 193 12.56 -5.88 5.57
N SER A 194 11.25 -5.87 5.31
CA SER A 194 10.62 -6.75 4.33
C SER A 194 9.63 -5.96 3.49
N GLY A 195 9.36 -6.45 2.29
CA GLY A 195 8.37 -5.90 1.39
C GLY A 195 7.69 -6.99 0.59
N THR A 196 7.02 -6.58 -0.46
CA THR A 196 6.27 -7.42 -1.38
C THR A 196 6.93 -7.43 -2.76
N LEU A 197 7.02 -8.61 -3.35
CA LEU A 197 7.37 -8.81 -4.76
C LEU A 197 6.24 -8.25 -5.62
N GLY A 198 6.50 -7.15 -6.33
CA GLY A 198 5.48 -6.51 -7.14
C GLY A 198 5.11 -7.35 -8.35
N GLY A 199 6.11 -7.61 -9.18
CA GLY A 199 5.96 -8.48 -10.34
C GLY A 199 7.21 -8.46 -11.20
N TYR A 200 7.07 -9.02 -12.40
CA TYR A 200 8.14 -9.24 -13.35
C TYR A 200 8.03 -8.27 -14.54
N ILE A 201 9.17 -7.85 -15.04
CA ILE A 201 9.32 -6.99 -16.21
C ILE A 201 10.41 -7.53 -17.13
N TYR A 202 10.33 -7.15 -18.40
CA TYR A 202 11.34 -7.47 -19.40
C TYR A 202 11.64 -6.28 -20.31
N PRO A 203 12.90 -6.11 -20.74
CA PRO A 203 13.26 -5.09 -21.69
C PRO A 203 12.81 -5.49 -23.11
N LYS A 204 12.18 -4.55 -23.82
CA LYS A 204 11.80 -4.68 -25.25
C LYS A 204 12.96 -4.22 -26.11
N ILE A 205 13.95 -5.11 -26.27
CA ILE A 205 15.20 -4.80 -26.98
C ILE A 205 15.00 -4.90 -28.49
N ASN A 206 15.50 -3.89 -29.20
CA ASN A 206 15.56 -3.95 -30.66
C ASN A 206 16.65 -4.95 -31.09
N PRO A 207 16.33 -5.99 -31.88
CA PRO A 207 17.29 -7.01 -32.32
C PRO A 207 18.52 -6.43 -33.05
N ARG A 208 18.43 -5.19 -33.55
CA ARG A 208 19.52 -4.51 -34.26
C ARG A 208 20.62 -3.99 -33.33
N LYS A 209 20.39 -3.87 -32.02
CA LYS A 209 21.39 -3.41 -31.04
C LYS A 209 22.08 -4.61 -30.37
N LYS A 210 23.20 -5.07 -30.96
CA LYS A 210 23.94 -6.26 -30.49
C LYS A 210 24.45 -6.14 -29.04
N GLU A 211 24.80 -4.94 -28.59
CA GLU A 211 25.32 -4.67 -27.25
C GLU A 211 24.32 -4.96 -26.11
N LEU A 212 23.02 -4.95 -26.43
CA LEU A 212 21.95 -5.15 -25.43
C LEU A 212 21.34 -6.56 -25.50
N ALA A 213 21.76 -7.40 -26.44
CA ALA A 213 21.16 -8.70 -26.70
C ALA A 213 21.25 -9.65 -25.49
N ASP A 214 22.28 -9.52 -24.66
CA ASP A 214 22.44 -10.33 -23.46
C ASP A 214 21.38 -10.03 -22.39
N HIS A 215 20.94 -8.77 -22.31
CA HIS A 215 19.88 -8.35 -21.39
C HIS A 215 18.49 -8.87 -21.79
N ALA A 216 18.28 -9.19 -23.07
CA ALA A 216 17.00 -9.72 -23.58
C ALA A 216 16.69 -11.13 -23.07
N ARG A 217 17.71 -11.84 -22.56
CA ARG A 217 17.56 -13.21 -22.06
C ARG A 217 17.14 -13.30 -20.60
N PHE A 218 17.16 -12.18 -19.88
CA PHE A 218 16.84 -12.14 -18.46
C PHE A 218 15.47 -11.50 -18.24
N THR A 219 14.72 -12.11 -17.33
CA THR A 219 13.55 -11.48 -16.72
C THR A 219 13.99 -10.78 -15.44
N TYR A 220 13.39 -9.63 -15.17
CA TYR A 220 13.68 -8.85 -13.99
C TYR A 220 12.44 -8.81 -13.11
N ALA A 221 12.61 -8.81 -11.80
CA ALA A 221 11.56 -8.55 -10.83
C ALA A 221 11.67 -7.11 -10.32
N MET A 222 10.58 -6.57 -9.79
CA MET A 222 10.55 -5.24 -9.20
C MET A 222 9.91 -5.21 -7.81
N THR A 223 10.37 -4.25 -7.01
CA THR A 223 9.83 -3.88 -5.70
C THR A 223 10.26 -2.45 -5.36
N CYS A 224 9.95 -1.97 -4.16
CA CYS A 224 10.39 -0.65 -3.71
C CYS A 224 11.87 -0.63 -3.33
N ALA A 225 12.56 0.46 -3.66
CA ALA A 225 13.99 0.62 -3.36
C ALA A 225 14.28 0.58 -1.87
N HIS A 226 13.48 1.23 -1.03
CA HIS A 226 13.71 1.23 0.42
C HIS A 226 13.62 -0.17 1.06
N VAL A 227 13.05 -1.17 0.38
CA VAL A 227 13.03 -2.57 0.85
C VAL A 227 14.39 -3.24 0.64
N CYS A 228 15.09 -2.85 -0.43
CA CYS A 228 16.30 -3.52 -0.90
C CYS A 228 17.58 -2.71 -0.70
N MET A 229 17.47 -1.39 -0.54
CA MET A 229 18.59 -0.48 -0.36
C MET A 229 18.73 -0.15 1.13
N THR A 230 19.69 -0.77 1.80
CA THR A 230 20.06 -0.37 3.15
C THR A 230 20.86 0.95 3.08
N SER A 231 20.47 1.93 3.90
CA SER A 231 21.16 3.22 3.99
C SER A 231 22.53 3.03 4.66
N ARG A 232 23.53 2.59 3.89
CA ARG A 232 24.98 2.75 4.12
C ARG A 232 25.75 2.24 2.89
N PRO A 233 26.28 3.13 2.05
CA PRO A 233 27.49 2.81 1.30
C PRO A 233 28.65 2.91 2.30
N ARG A 234 28.86 1.87 3.10
CA ARG A 234 30.18 1.69 3.71
C ARG A 234 30.94 0.76 2.80
N ASP A 235 32.03 1.32 2.29
CA ASP A 235 33.07 0.73 1.46
C ASP A 235 32.73 0.67 -0.04
N SER A 236 32.99 1.81 -0.68
CA SER A 236 33.46 1.90 -2.05
C SER A 236 34.67 0.98 -2.27
N SER A 237 34.44 -0.27 -2.63
CA SER A 237 35.43 -1.09 -3.36
C SER A 237 34.91 -2.37 -4.00
N GLU A 238 33.68 -2.83 -3.77
CA GLU A 238 33.12 -3.96 -4.53
C GLU A 238 31.67 -3.71 -4.92
N ASN A 239 31.32 -3.96 -6.19
CA ASN A 239 29.95 -4.01 -6.72
C ASN A 239 29.16 -5.19 -6.09
N ASN A 240 28.97 -5.19 -4.77
CA ASN A 240 28.21 -6.23 -4.07
C ASN A 240 26.72 -5.90 -4.14
N TYR A 241 26.13 -6.24 -5.30
CA TYR A 241 24.71 -6.31 -5.49
C TYR A 241 24.07 -7.29 -4.51
N SER A 242 23.13 -6.81 -3.69
CA SER A 242 22.46 -7.61 -2.67
C SER A 242 21.62 -8.72 -3.29
N ALA A 243 21.86 -9.97 -2.87
CA ALA A 243 21.00 -11.09 -3.19
C ALA A 243 19.66 -10.98 -2.46
N ILE A 244 18.60 -11.46 -3.12
CA ILE A 244 17.22 -11.35 -2.63
C ILE A 244 16.71 -12.73 -2.19
N SER A 245 15.97 -12.72 -1.08
CA SER A 245 15.25 -13.86 -0.53
C SER A 245 13.76 -13.72 -0.83
N VAL A 246 13.19 -14.74 -1.47
CA VAL A 246 11.75 -14.91 -1.68
C VAL A 246 11.38 -16.36 -1.33
N PRO A 247 10.57 -16.63 -0.28
CA PRO A 247 9.99 -15.68 0.66
C PRO A 247 11.03 -14.93 1.52
N SER A 248 10.59 -13.91 2.26
CA SER A 248 11.46 -13.03 3.03
C SER A 248 12.15 -13.77 4.18
N SER A 249 13.48 -13.66 4.26
CA SER A 249 14.28 -14.14 5.40
C SER A 249 13.83 -13.50 6.71
N VAL A 250 13.44 -12.22 6.71
CA VAL A 250 12.90 -11.55 7.91
C VAL A 250 11.68 -12.26 8.46
N LEU A 251 10.70 -12.56 7.60
CA LEU A 251 9.44 -13.20 8.01
C LEU A 251 9.65 -14.65 8.44
N ILE A 252 10.51 -15.40 7.74
CA ILE A 252 10.90 -16.77 8.12
C ILE A 252 11.49 -16.76 9.54
N ASN A 253 12.45 -15.89 9.81
CA ASN A 253 13.16 -15.87 11.10
C ASN A 253 12.29 -15.28 12.22
N MET A 254 11.41 -14.32 11.93
CA MET A 254 10.44 -13.82 12.89
C MET A 254 9.47 -14.93 13.32
N PHE A 255 8.97 -15.72 12.37
CA PHE A 255 8.10 -16.86 12.66
C PHE A 255 8.86 -17.93 13.48
N LYS A 256 10.10 -18.26 13.09
CA LYS A 256 10.95 -19.19 13.85
C LYS A 256 11.14 -18.74 15.30
N ARG A 257 11.50 -17.47 15.53
CA ARG A 257 11.69 -16.90 16.87
C ARG A 257 10.42 -16.97 17.69
N ALA A 258 9.25 -16.71 17.09
CA ALA A 258 7.96 -16.84 17.77
C ALA A 258 7.69 -18.29 18.20
N LEU A 259 7.87 -19.26 17.30
CA LEU A 259 7.73 -20.68 17.62
C LEU A 259 8.71 -21.11 18.72
N GLN A 260 9.98 -20.73 18.63
CA GLN A 260 10.99 -21.01 19.66
C GLN A 260 10.66 -20.36 21.01
N GLY A 261 10.06 -19.17 20.99
CA GLY A 261 9.54 -18.49 22.18
C GLY A 261 8.45 -19.32 22.87
N GLU A 262 7.56 -19.95 22.10
CA GLU A 262 6.55 -20.86 22.64
C GLU A 262 7.15 -22.18 23.12
N VAL A 263 8.08 -22.80 22.37
CA VAL A 263 8.79 -24.04 22.78
C VAL A 263 9.33 -23.92 24.21
N LYS A 264 9.96 -22.78 24.53
CA LYS A 264 10.59 -22.52 25.85
C LYS A 264 9.60 -22.49 27.02
N LYS A 265 8.29 -22.34 26.78
CA LYS A 265 7.26 -22.28 27.82
C LYS A 265 6.77 -23.66 28.27
N TYR A 266 7.07 -24.71 27.51
CA TYR A 266 6.53 -26.05 27.75
C TYR A 266 7.66 -27.05 28.05
N PRO A 267 7.42 -28.03 28.96
CA PRO A 267 8.40 -29.05 29.25
C PRO A 267 8.63 -29.99 28.05
N PRO A 268 9.86 -30.49 27.82
CA PRO A 268 10.19 -31.34 26.67
C PRO A 268 9.35 -32.61 26.50
N THR A 269 8.77 -33.09 27.59
CA THR A 269 7.92 -34.30 27.61
C THR A 269 6.51 -34.04 27.08
N SER A 270 6.07 -32.78 27.02
CA SER A 270 4.71 -32.42 26.61
C SER A 270 4.48 -32.56 25.09
N GLU A 271 3.25 -32.91 24.72
CA GLU A 271 2.81 -32.95 23.32
C GLU A 271 2.93 -31.58 22.65
N VAL A 272 2.62 -30.51 23.39
CA VAL A 272 2.72 -29.13 22.92
C VAL A 272 4.16 -28.77 22.55
N TYR A 273 5.14 -29.12 23.40
CA TYR A 273 6.57 -28.95 23.07
C TYR A 273 6.93 -29.67 21.79
N ARG A 274 6.52 -30.95 21.64
CA ARG A 274 6.84 -31.75 20.44
C ARG A 274 6.25 -31.14 19.18
N ALA A 275 5.02 -30.61 19.25
CA ALA A 275 4.37 -29.96 18.13
C ALA A 275 5.12 -28.69 17.68
N TYR A 276 5.43 -27.76 18.60
CA TYR A 276 6.18 -26.55 18.27
C TYR A 276 7.61 -26.86 17.81
N ASN A 277 8.31 -27.78 18.49
CA ASN A 277 9.66 -28.17 18.14
C ASN A 277 9.71 -28.88 16.77
N GLY A 278 8.70 -29.69 16.46
CA GLY A 278 8.53 -30.29 15.13
C GLY A 278 8.35 -29.22 14.04
N ALA A 279 7.55 -28.19 14.30
CA ALA A 279 7.38 -27.06 13.38
C ALA A 279 8.68 -26.27 13.16
N VAL A 280 9.48 -26.05 14.21
CA VAL A 280 10.81 -25.41 14.08
C VAL A 280 11.75 -26.26 13.23
N LYS A 281 11.81 -27.57 13.47
CA LYS A 281 12.64 -28.48 12.66
C LYS A 281 12.21 -28.51 11.20
N GLY A 282 10.91 -28.59 10.93
CA GLY A 282 10.40 -28.52 9.56
C GLY A 282 10.74 -27.21 8.85
N LEU A 283 10.76 -26.08 9.59
CA LEU A 283 11.22 -24.80 9.07
C LEU A 283 12.72 -24.81 8.75
N ASP A 284 13.54 -25.43 9.61
CA ASP A 284 14.99 -25.56 9.40
C ASP A 284 15.34 -26.47 8.21
N GLU A 285 14.56 -27.53 7.98
CA GLU A 285 14.72 -28.43 6.83
C GLU A 285 14.32 -27.76 5.50
N LYS A 286 13.26 -26.94 5.53
CA LYS A 286 12.76 -26.21 4.37
C LYS A 286 13.63 -25.00 4.04
N TYR A 287 14.01 -24.22 5.05
CA TYR A 287 14.80 -23.01 4.95
C TYR A 287 16.12 -23.17 5.71
N PRO A 288 17.14 -23.81 5.14
CA PRO A 288 18.38 -24.02 5.85
C PRO A 288 19.10 -22.69 6.14
N MET A 289 19.95 -22.71 7.16
CA MET A 289 20.98 -21.67 7.31
C MET A 289 22.07 -21.98 6.27
N PRO A 290 22.55 -20.99 5.50
CA PRO A 290 23.60 -21.25 4.52
C PRO A 290 24.90 -21.63 5.24
N ASP A 291 25.58 -22.66 4.74
CA ASP A 291 26.83 -23.15 5.34
C ASP A 291 27.98 -22.17 5.11
N ASN A 292 28.71 -21.88 6.19
CA ASN A 292 29.86 -20.99 6.18
C ASN A 292 31.12 -21.71 5.72
N GLU A 293 31.46 -21.63 4.44
CA GLU A 293 32.87 -21.73 4.04
C GLU A 293 33.62 -20.41 4.35
N GLY A 294 33.72 -20.07 5.65
CA GLY A 294 34.76 -19.18 6.16
C GLY A 294 34.55 -17.66 6.11
N LYS A 295 33.35 -17.11 5.87
CA LYS A 295 33.09 -15.66 6.01
C LYS A 295 31.77 -15.36 6.73
N TYR A 296 31.89 -14.72 7.89
CA TYR A 296 30.86 -13.96 8.63
C TYR A 296 29.42 -14.54 8.66
N ASN A 297 29.16 -15.43 9.62
CA ASN A 297 27.88 -15.73 10.28
C ASN A 297 26.55 -15.38 9.55
N PRO A 298 25.95 -16.29 8.76
CA PRO A 298 24.59 -16.15 8.28
C PRO A 298 23.66 -16.62 9.39
N SER A 299 23.28 -15.66 10.21
CA SER A 299 22.48 -15.90 11.43
C SER A 299 20.98 -16.13 11.16
N CYS A 300 20.59 -16.46 9.92
CA CYS A 300 19.20 -16.48 9.53
C CYS A 300 18.86 -17.59 8.52
N ASN A 301 17.72 -18.25 8.74
CA ASN A 301 17.13 -19.21 7.82
C ASN A 301 16.67 -18.51 6.52
N GLN A 302 16.90 -19.14 5.37
CA GLN A 302 16.51 -18.60 4.06
C GLN A 302 16.22 -19.70 3.03
N PRO A 303 15.58 -19.39 1.89
CA PRO A 303 15.39 -20.34 0.79
C PRO A 303 16.73 -20.90 0.27
N LYS A 304 16.71 -22.16 -0.18
CA LYS A 304 17.89 -22.87 -0.71
C LYS A 304 18.41 -22.23 -1.98
N ASP A 305 17.50 -21.94 -2.90
CA ASP A 305 17.82 -21.31 -4.18
C ASP A 305 17.80 -19.79 -4.06
N THR A 306 18.75 -19.14 -4.72
CA THR A 306 18.77 -17.67 -4.80
C THR A 306 17.74 -17.19 -5.80
N PHE A 307 16.85 -16.30 -5.37
CA PHE A 307 15.83 -15.71 -6.26
C PHE A 307 16.45 -14.82 -7.34
N GLY A 308 17.44 -14.02 -6.96
CA GLY A 308 18.10 -13.07 -7.85
C GLY A 308 18.92 -12.04 -7.09
N GLN A 309 19.41 -11.04 -7.81
CA GLN A 309 20.23 -9.96 -7.26
C GLN A 309 19.70 -8.60 -7.70
N VAL A 310 19.70 -7.62 -6.80
CA VAL A 310 19.36 -6.23 -7.13
C VAL A 310 20.40 -5.72 -8.13
N VAL A 311 20.00 -5.26 -9.31
CA VAL A 311 20.93 -4.71 -10.31
C VAL A 311 20.87 -3.19 -10.43
N TRP A 312 19.76 -2.61 -9.98
CA TRP A 312 19.56 -1.17 -9.96
C TRP A 312 18.49 -0.82 -8.93
N GLY A 313 18.63 0.34 -8.30
CA GLY A 313 17.60 0.89 -7.43
C GLY A 313 17.74 2.40 -7.28
N GLU A 314 16.61 3.08 -7.09
CA GLU A 314 16.53 4.52 -6.95
C GLU A 314 15.47 4.86 -5.89
N ARG A 315 15.82 5.80 -5.00
CA ARG A 315 14.88 6.47 -4.10
C ARG A 315 15.12 7.97 -4.19
N THR A 316 14.38 8.68 -5.04
CA THR A 316 14.54 10.12 -5.24
C THR A 316 13.22 10.79 -5.61
N VAL A 317 13.12 12.11 -5.41
CA VAL A 317 11.94 12.89 -5.80
C VAL A 317 12.17 13.45 -7.20
N ILE A 318 11.31 13.09 -8.15
CA ILE A 318 11.33 13.53 -9.54
C ILE A 318 10.02 14.24 -9.84
N ASN A 319 10.09 15.50 -10.28
CA ASN A 319 8.91 16.30 -10.64
C ASN A 319 7.84 16.35 -9.55
N GLY A 320 8.27 16.43 -8.27
CA GLY A 320 7.36 16.46 -7.13
C GLY A 320 6.73 15.11 -6.77
N SER A 321 7.13 14.00 -7.38
CA SER A 321 6.68 12.64 -7.03
C SER A 321 7.86 11.74 -6.64
N ILE A 322 7.62 10.78 -5.75
CA ILE A 322 8.65 9.84 -5.32
C ILE A 322 8.86 8.72 -6.36
N SER A 323 10.11 8.54 -6.78
CA SER A 323 10.62 7.40 -7.52
C SER A 323 11.29 6.47 -6.50
N ASP A 324 10.68 5.34 -6.20
CA ASP A 324 11.14 4.37 -5.20
C ASP A 324 11.08 2.94 -5.77
N ILE A 325 12.09 2.59 -6.57
CA ILE A 325 12.08 1.41 -7.44
C ILE A 325 13.39 0.65 -7.29
N ALA A 326 13.31 -0.66 -7.04
CA ALA A 326 14.42 -1.59 -7.16
C ALA A 326 14.13 -2.65 -8.23
N ILE A 327 15.12 -2.92 -9.06
CA ILE A 327 15.10 -3.92 -10.12
C ILE A 327 16.03 -5.07 -9.75
N ILE A 328 15.49 -6.26 -9.78
CA ILE A 328 16.14 -7.51 -9.37
C ILE A 328 16.29 -8.36 -10.62
N ARG A 329 17.51 -8.74 -10.98
CA ARG A 329 17.73 -9.73 -12.04
C ARG A 329 17.43 -11.12 -11.47
N CYS A 330 16.41 -11.76 -12.01
CA CYS A 330 16.01 -13.10 -11.57
C CYS A 330 17.04 -14.14 -12.01
N SER A 331 17.20 -15.19 -11.20
CA SER A 331 18.05 -16.31 -11.54
C SER A 331 17.52 -17.07 -12.77
N PRO A 332 18.39 -17.59 -13.66
CA PRO A 332 17.97 -18.24 -14.92
C PRO A 332 17.12 -19.50 -14.75
N ASN A 333 17.17 -20.13 -13.57
CA ASN A 333 16.41 -21.31 -13.20
C ASN A 333 14.96 -21.01 -12.78
N ILE A 334 14.58 -19.73 -12.70
CA ILE A 334 13.25 -19.30 -12.27
C ILE A 334 12.40 -18.91 -13.48
N THR A 335 11.20 -19.49 -13.54
CA THR A 335 10.17 -19.13 -14.50
C THR A 335 9.34 -17.98 -13.95
N CYS A 336 9.58 -16.79 -14.48
CA CYS A 336 8.89 -15.58 -14.07
C CYS A 336 7.59 -15.39 -14.84
N ARG A 337 6.46 -15.29 -14.14
CA ARG A 337 5.14 -14.97 -14.72
C ARG A 337 4.40 -14.02 -13.81
N ASN A 338 3.77 -13.01 -14.39
CA ASN A 338 2.88 -12.12 -13.66
C ASN A 338 1.54 -12.80 -13.37
N TYR A 339 1.56 -13.66 -12.37
CA TYR A 339 0.46 -14.51 -11.93
C TYR A 339 0.30 -14.40 -10.43
N LEU A 340 -0.94 -14.22 -9.97
CA LEU A 340 -1.27 -14.12 -8.56
C LEU A 340 -1.04 -15.41 -7.79
N GLY A 341 -0.80 -16.57 -8.42
CA GLY A 341 -0.56 -17.86 -7.76
C GLY A 341 -1.84 -18.66 -7.44
N ASP A 342 -1.66 -19.94 -7.13
CA ASP A 342 -2.69 -20.95 -6.85
C ASP A 342 -2.71 -21.44 -5.39
N ASP A 343 -1.76 -21.01 -4.56
CA ASP A 343 -1.71 -21.32 -3.12
C ASP A 343 -2.76 -20.55 -2.28
N ILE A 344 -3.43 -19.55 -2.87
CA ILE A 344 -4.51 -18.80 -2.25
C ILE A 344 -5.79 -18.94 -3.07
N CYS A 345 -6.89 -19.27 -2.40
CA CYS A 345 -8.22 -19.29 -2.98
C CYS A 345 -8.75 -17.85 -3.14
N PHE A 346 -8.29 -17.11 -4.17
CA PHE A 346 -8.69 -15.70 -4.37
C PHE A 346 -10.20 -15.50 -4.58
N SER A 347 -10.91 -16.54 -5.01
CA SER A 347 -12.38 -16.54 -5.11
C SER A 347 -13.10 -16.35 -3.78
N GLU A 348 -12.44 -16.60 -2.64
CA GLU A 348 -13.00 -16.29 -1.31
C GLU A 348 -13.10 -14.78 -1.08
N TYR A 349 -12.23 -13.99 -1.72
CA TYR A 349 -12.25 -12.53 -1.64
C TYR A 349 -13.10 -11.90 -2.73
N ASP A 350 -12.99 -12.42 -3.96
CA ASP A 350 -13.73 -11.96 -5.12
C ASP A 350 -13.95 -13.14 -6.09
N PRO A 351 -15.20 -13.59 -6.30
CA PRO A 351 -15.50 -14.73 -7.17
C PRO A 351 -14.99 -14.61 -8.61
N ALA A 352 -14.71 -13.38 -9.08
CA ALA A 352 -14.15 -13.16 -10.40
C ALA A 352 -12.66 -13.51 -10.51
N LEU A 353 -11.92 -13.61 -9.40
CA LEU A 353 -10.49 -13.92 -9.35
C LEU A 353 -10.24 -15.43 -9.43
N MET A 354 -10.54 -15.99 -10.60
CA MET A 354 -10.32 -17.39 -10.94
C MET A 354 -9.76 -17.51 -12.36
N PHE A 355 -9.08 -18.62 -12.64
CA PHE A 355 -8.56 -18.94 -13.98
C PHE A 355 -7.67 -17.80 -14.51
N GLU A 356 -7.96 -17.33 -15.73
CA GLU A 356 -7.24 -16.26 -16.42
C GLU A 356 -7.25 -14.91 -15.66
N ASN A 357 -8.23 -14.67 -14.77
CA ASN A 357 -8.33 -13.45 -13.96
C ASN A 357 -7.35 -13.43 -12.77
N LEU A 358 -6.39 -14.35 -12.74
CA LEU A 358 -5.24 -14.32 -11.84
C LEU A 358 -3.96 -13.84 -12.54
N HIS A 359 -3.98 -13.69 -13.87
CA HIS A 359 -2.82 -13.27 -14.66
C HIS A 359 -2.88 -11.77 -14.95
N VAL A 360 -1.80 -11.06 -14.65
CA VAL A 360 -1.62 -9.67 -15.08
C VAL A 360 -1.15 -9.67 -16.51
N LYS A 361 -1.97 -9.10 -17.40
CA LYS A 361 -1.74 -9.12 -18.85
C LYS A 361 -1.57 -7.73 -19.45
N HIS A 362 -2.01 -6.69 -18.75
CA HIS A 362 -2.04 -5.33 -19.27
C HIS A 362 -1.53 -4.31 -18.27
N ILE A 363 -0.96 -3.23 -18.80
CA ILE A 363 -0.66 -2.02 -18.05
C ILE A 363 -1.82 -1.05 -18.32
N GLU A 364 -2.47 -0.58 -17.27
CA GLU A 364 -3.55 0.38 -17.39
C GLU A 364 -2.99 1.73 -17.82
N GLN A 365 -3.29 2.16 -19.04
CA GLN A 365 -2.74 3.40 -19.60
C GLN A 365 -3.50 4.64 -19.12
N LYS A 366 -4.81 4.50 -18.91
CA LYS A 366 -5.69 5.59 -18.50
C LYS A 366 -6.35 5.24 -17.19
N ILE A 367 -5.77 5.73 -16.10
CA ILE A 367 -6.32 5.56 -14.77
C ILE A 367 -7.43 6.61 -14.58
N ILE A 368 -8.65 6.15 -14.27
CA ILE A 368 -9.84 6.99 -14.15
C ILE A 368 -10.28 7.02 -12.69
N SER A 369 -10.56 8.21 -12.16
CA SER A 369 -11.10 8.37 -10.80
C SER A 369 -12.35 7.51 -10.60
N GLY A 370 -12.45 6.84 -9.44
CA GLY A 370 -13.55 5.91 -9.15
C GLY A 370 -13.30 4.47 -9.58
N MET A 371 -12.18 4.15 -10.24
CA MET A 371 -11.83 2.76 -10.57
C MET A 371 -11.69 1.90 -9.32
N HIS A 372 -12.36 0.74 -9.33
CA HIS A 372 -12.18 -0.29 -8.30
C HIS A 372 -10.87 -1.03 -8.49
N VAL A 373 -10.09 -1.08 -7.43
CA VAL A 373 -8.76 -1.71 -7.43
C VAL A 373 -8.62 -2.62 -6.23
N PHE A 374 -7.65 -3.52 -6.31
CA PHE A 374 -7.23 -4.33 -5.19
C PHE A 374 -5.72 -4.53 -5.22
N LYS A 375 -5.17 -5.00 -4.11
CA LYS A 375 -3.81 -5.51 -4.05
C LYS A 375 -3.77 -6.77 -3.19
N TYR A 376 -2.70 -7.54 -3.39
CA TYR A 376 -2.27 -8.52 -2.41
C TYR A 376 -0.89 -8.13 -1.88
N GLY A 377 -0.85 -7.66 -0.63
CA GLY A 377 0.39 -7.32 0.06
C GLY A 377 0.86 -8.47 0.95
N SER A 378 2.17 -8.57 1.22
CA SER A 378 2.70 -9.65 2.05
C SER A 378 2.18 -9.61 3.49
N THR A 379 1.78 -8.44 3.99
CA THR A 379 1.26 -8.28 5.36
C THR A 379 -0.24 -8.18 5.39
N SER A 380 -0.85 -7.20 4.72
CA SER A 380 -2.31 -6.99 4.78
C SER A 380 -3.10 -7.98 3.91
N LYS A 381 -2.43 -8.80 3.10
CA LYS A 381 -3.04 -9.76 2.18
C LYS A 381 -3.96 -9.05 1.19
N TYR A 382 -5.13 -9.62 0.91
CA TYR A 382 -6.10 -9.05 0.00
C TYR A 382 -6.78 -7.82 0.61
N THR A 383 -6.60 -6.67 -0.04
CA THR A 383 -7.24 -5.39 0.33
C THR A 383 -7.76 -4.74 -0.93
N ALA A 384 -8.92 -4.07 -0.82
CA ALA A 384 -9.61 -3.45 -1.94
C ALA A 384 -9.86 -1.96 -1.68
N GLY A 385 -9.90 -1.18 -2.74
CA GLY A 385 -10.07 0.26 -2.67
C GLY A 385 -10.58 0.86 -3.97
N ILE A 386 -10.67 2.19 -3.97
CA ILE A 386 -11.12 2.98 -5.10
C ILE A 386 -10.06 4.04 -5.38
N PHE A 387 -9.62 4.15 -6.63
CA PHE A 387 -8.67 5.18 -7.02
C PHE A 387 -9.30 6.57 -6.87
N ASN A 388 -8.61 7.46 -6.15
CA ASN A 388 -9.15 8.77 -5.80
C ASN A 388 -9.30 9.70 -7.01
N GLY A 389 -8.29 9.75 -7.89
CA GLY A 389 -8.19 10.74 -8.96
C GLY A 389 -7.25 11.89 -8.58
N PRO A 390 -7.69 12.90 -7.81
CA PRO A 390 -6.80 13.94 -7.32
C PRO A 390 -5.66 13.35 -6.47
N LYS A 391 -4.46 13.93 -6.61
CA LYS A 391 -3.27 13.53 -5.85
C LYS A 391 -3.35 13.97 -4.39
N ILE A 392 -2.70 13.19 -3.52
CA ILE A 392 -2.38 13.60 -2.16
C ILE A 392 -1.08 14.40 -2.20
N VAL A 393 -0.96 15.43 -1.37
CA VAL A 393 0.27 16.20 -1.18
C VAL A 393 0.77 15.98 0.23
N TYR A 394 2.06 15.69 0.39
CA TYR A 394 2.64 15.36 1.69
C TYR A 394 4.06 15.90 1.83
N TRP A 395 4.45 16.14 3.07
CA TRP A 395 5.78 16.58 3.44
C TRP A 395 6.62 15.35 3.80
N ALA A 396 7.68 15.10 3.03
CA ALA A 396 8.60 14.02 3.32
C ALA A 396 10.01 14.30 2.80
N ASP A 397 11.01 13.81 3.52
CA ASP A 397 12.44 14.00 3.25
C ASP A 397 12.79 15.49 3.05
N GLY A 398 12.14 16.37 3.83
CA GLY A 398 12.35 17.83 3.80
C GLY A 398 11.80 18.55 2.56
N LYS A 399 10.90 17.90 1.79
CA LYS A 399 10.31 18.46 0.58
C LYS A 399 8.82 18.16 0.48
N ILE A 400 8.11 18.97 -0.29
CA ILE A 400 6.76 18.67 -0.74
C ILE A 400 6.83 17.57 -1.81
N GLN A 401 5.97 16.58 -1.65
CA GLN A 401 5.80 15.48 -2.58
C GLN A 401 4.31 15.29 -2.87
N SER A 402 4.00 14.65 -4.00
CA SER A 402 2.66 14.32 -4.43
C SER A 402 2.60 12.92 -5.03
N SER A 403 1.53 12.19 -4.73
CA SER A 403 1.33 10.84 -5.23
C SER A 403 -0.11 10.58 -5.61
N GLU A 404 -0.28 9.63 -6.54
CA GLU A 404 -1.57 8.98 -6.74
C GLU A 404 -1.91 8.15 -5.50
N PHE A 405 -3.19 8.11 -5.12
CA PHE A 405 -3.60 7.32 -3.97
C PHE A 405 -4.96 6.64 -4.11
N ILE A 406 -5.08 5.52 -3.40
CA ILE A 406 -6.29 4.72 -3.28
C ILE A 406 -6.92 4.97 -1.92
N VAL A 407 -8.25 5.13 -1.88
CA VAL A 407 -9.02 5.13 -0.64
C VAL A 407 -9.60 3.74 -0.41
N ARG A 408 -9.49 3.20 0.80
CA ARG A 408 -10.00 1.86 1.15
C ARG A 408 -11.48 1.70 0.79
N SER A 409 -11.85 0.50 0.38
CA SER A 409 -13.25 0.13 0.16
C SER A 409 -13.97 -0.07 1.50
N THR A 410 -15.29 0.05 1.50
CA THR A 410 -16.12 -0.27 2.68
C THR A 410 -16.03 -1.74 3.07
N SER A 411 -15.69 -2.63 2.13
CA SER A 411 -15.47 -4.06 2.36
C SER A 411 -14.13 -4.37 3.02
N SER A 412 -13.22 -3.39 3.15
CA SER A 412 -11.89 -3.60 3.72
C SER A 412 -11.68 -2.71 4.96
N PRO A 413 -11.15 -3.26 6.07
CA PRO A 413 -10.92 -2.49 7.29
C PRO A 413 -9.77 -1.48 7.13
N MET A 414 -8.85 -1.75 6.21
CA MET A 414 -7.70 -0.90 5.86
C MET A 414 -7.35 -1.12 4.39
N PHE A 415 -6.55 -0.23 3.80
CA PHE A 415 -5.98 -0.46 2.48
C PHE A 415 -4.55 -0.99 2.54
N ALA A 416 -3.65 -0.39 3.34
CA ALA A 416 -2.23 -0.76 3.34
C ALA A 416 -1.59 -0.68 4.73
N THR A 417 -0.48 -1.40 4.92
CA THR A 417 0.31 -1.38 6.16
C THR A 417 1.78 -1.72 5.86
N GLY A 418 2.64 -1.61 6.87
CA GLY A 418 4.02 -2.12 6.83
C GLY A 418 4.16 -3.56 6.31
N GLY A 419 5.17 -3.79 5.48
CA GLY A 419 5.42 -4.96 4.63
C GLY A 419 4.76 -4.94 3.25
N ASP A 420 3.76 -4.09 2.98
CA ASP A 420 3.07 -4.09 1.67
C ASP A 420 3.82 -3.34 0.55
N SER A 421 4.94 -2.67 0.86
CA SER A 421 5.76 -1.95 -0.13
C SER A 421 6.11 -2.82 -1.31
N GLY A 422 5.96 -2.30 -2.52
CA GLY A 422 6.24 -3.01 -3.76
C GLY A 422 5.04 -3.81 -4.30
N SER A 423 3.95 -3.96 -3.54
CA SER A 423 2.74 -4.62 -4.04
C SER A 423 2.15 -3.87 -5.23
N TRP A 424 1.75 -4.62 -6.27
CA TRP A 424 1.07 -4.04 -7.43
C TRP A 424 -0.39 -3.72 -7.10
N ILE A 425 -0.85 -2.56 -7.58
CA ILE A 425 -2.25 -2.16 -7.58
C ILE A 425 -2.89 -2.71 -8.85
N LEU A 426 -3.86 -3.61 -8.68
CA LEU A 426 -4.46 -4.39 -9.75
C LEU A 426 -5.93 -4.00 -9.95
N HIS A 427 -6.37 -4.13 -11.19
CA HIS A 427 -7.75 -3.90 -11.62
C HIS A 427 -8.20 -5.06 -12.51
N LYS A 428 -9.44 -5.50 -12.32
CA LYS A 428 -10.06 -6.50 -13.20
C LYS A 428 -10.43 -5.83 -14.51
N ARG A 429 -9.99 -6.37 -15.63
CA ARG A 429 -10.24 -5.75 -16.93
C ARG A 429 -11.74 -5.69 -17.25
N ASP A 430 -12.17 -4.54 -17.76
CA ASP A 430 -13.52 -4.40 -18.31
C ASP A 430 -13.68 -5.18 -19.63
N THR A 431 -12.58 -5.37 -20.36
CA THR A 431 -12.56 -6.00 -21.68
C THR A 431 -11.80 -7.34 -21.66
N GLY A 432 -12.55 -8.41 -21.42
CA GLY A 432 -12.04 -9.78 -21.46
C GLY A 432 -11.28 -10.20 -20.20
N PRO A 433 -10.77 -11.45 -20.16
CA PRO A 433 -10.16 -12.00 -18.95
C PRO A 433 -8.74 -11.45 -18.70
N GLY A 434 -8.36 -11.44 -17.43
CA GLY A 434 -7.06 -11.00 -16.94
C GLY A 434 -7.12 -9.73 -16.10
N LEU A 435 -5.97 -9.40 -15.54
CA LEU A 435 -5.76 -8.23 -14.69
C LEU A 435 -4.94 -7.16 -15.43
N SER A 436 -5.27 -5.91 -15.14
CA SER A 436 -4.43 -4.75 -15.45
C SER A 436 -3.68 -4.32 -14.19
N VAL A 437 -2.42 -3.91 -14.33
CA VAL A 437 -1.67 -3.21 -13.27
C VAL A 437 -1.74 -1.71 -13.49
N LEU A 438 -2.07 -0.98 -12.43
CA LEU A 438 -2.11 0.49 -12.42
C LEU A 438 -0.76 1.06 -11.98
N GLY A 439 -0.11 0.44 -11.01
CA GLY A 439 1.13 0.93 -10.43
C GLY A 439 1.60 0.12 -9.23
N MET A 440 2.62 0.64 -8.54
CA MET A 440 3.28 -0.02 -7.42
C MET A 440 3.14 0.80 -6.14
N LEU A 441 2.64 0.17 -5.08
CA LEU A 441 2.43 0.78 -3.77
C LEU A 441 3.78 1.07 -3.09
N HIS A 442 3.97 2.30 -2.60
CA HIS A 442 5.18 2.70 -1.89
C HIS A 442 4.92 3.22 -0.47
N SER A 443 3.74 3.76 -0.18
CA SER A 443 3.43 4.37 1.13
C SER A 443 1.94 4.28 1.48
N TYR A 444 1.60 4.62 2.72
CA TYR A 444 0.24 4.59 3.25
C TYR A 444 0.07 5.64 4.35
N ASP A 445 -1.16 5.92 4.78
CA ASP A 445 -1.43 6.74 5.95
C ASP A 445 -1.32 5.91 7.25
N GLY A 446 -0.28 6.16 8.02
CA GLY A 446 0.22 5.36 9.14
C GLY A 446 -0.85 4.87 10.13
N GLU A 447 -1.55 5.80 10.79
CA GLU A 447 -2.41 5.48 11.92
C GLU A 447 -3.76 4.88 11.47
N HIS A 448 -4.37 5.47 10.45
CA HIS A 448 -5.71 5.11 10.02
C HIS A 448 -5.73 4.04 8.93
N LYS A 449 -4.63 3.91 8.15
CA LYS A 449 -4.44 2.88 7.12
C LYS A 449 -5.53 2.87 6.06
N GLU A 450 -6.16 4.01 5.79
CA GLU A 450 -7.24 4.16 4.82
C GLU A 450 -6.74 4.43 3.40
N PHE A 451 -5.52 4.92 3.26
CA PHE A 451 -4.91 5.37 2.01
C PHE A 451 -3.72 4.50 1.63
N GLY A 452 -3.59 4.22 0.33
CA GLY A 452 -2.37 3.66 -0.23
C GLY A 452 -1.85 4.53 -1.36
N LEU A 453 -0.63 5.00 -1.22
CA LEU A 453 0.06 5.85 -2.18
C LEU A 453 0.89 4.97 -3.11
N PHE A 454 0.80 5.24 -4.40
CA PHE A 454 1.45 4.42 -5.43
C PHE A 454 2.03 5.27 -6.55
N THR A 455 3.03 4.72 -7.24
CA THR A 455 3.59 5.28 -8.47
C THR A 455 2.97 4.54 -9.66
N PRO A 456 2.37 5.24 -10.64
CA PRO A 456 1.82 4.59 -11.83
C PRO A 456 2.84 3.74 -12.58
N MET A 457 2.41 2.59 -13.09
CA MET A 457 3.28 1.64 -13.78
C MET A 457 3.87 2.25 -15.06
N THR A 458 3.09 3.09 -15.76
CA THR A 458 3.58 3.84 -16.92
C THR A 458 4.78 4.72 -16.56
N GLN A 459 4.70 5.48 -15.47
CA GLN A 459 5.81 6.32 -14.99
C GLN A 459 7.05 5.49 -14.59
N ILE A 460 6.86 4.34 -13.93
CA ILE A 460 7.95 3.43 -13.58
C ILE A 460 8.68 2.93 -14.84
N LEU A 461 7.93 2.46 -15.85
CA LEU A 461 8.52 1.92 -17.07
C LEU A 461 9.14 3.01 -17.95
N ASP A 462 8.56 4.21 -17.96
CA ASP A 462 9.14 5.37 -18.66
C ASP A 462 10.46 5.78 -17.99
N ARG A 463 10.52 5.81 -16.65
CA ARG A 463 11.75 6.07 -15.91
C ARG A 463 12.84 5.04 -16.21
N LEU A 464 12.48 3.76 -16.25
CA LEU A 464 13.42 2.70 -16.68
C LEU A 464 13.86 2.90 -18.13
N ALA A 465 12.97 3.34 -19.01
CA ALA A 465 13.31 3.61 -20.40
C ALA A 465 14.27 4.80 -20.58
N GLU A 466 14.11 5.86 -19.79
CA GLU A 466 15.04 6.98 -19.74
C GLU A 466 16.45 6.54 -19.33
N ILE A 467 16.54 5.70 -18.29
CA ILE A 467 17.83 5.28 -17.72
C ILE A 467 18.52 4.24 -18.63
N THR A 468 17.76 3.31 -19.18
CA THR A 468 18.32 2.15 -19.91
C THR A 468 18.35 2.34 -21.42
N GLY A 469 17.67 3.37 -21.95
CA GLY A 469 17.51 3.61 -23.38
C GLY A 469 16.66 2.55 -24.11
N ASN A 470 15.90 1.73 -23.38
CA ASN A 470 15.06 0.67 -23.93
C ASN A 470 13.64 0.74 -23.35
N LYS A 471 12.62 0.43 -24.16
CA LYS A 471 11.26 0.27 -23.64
C LYS A 471 11.16 -0.98 -22.76
N TRP A 472 10.27 -0.97 -21.79
CA TRP A 472 10.01 -2.12 -20.92
C TRP A 472 8.58 -2.65 -21.07
N GLY A 473 8.36 -3.89 -20.68
CA GLY A 473 7.06 -4.54 -20.61
C GLY A 473 6.90 -5.34 -19.31
N ILE A 474 5.68 -5.76 -19.04
CA ILE A 474 5.29 -6.71 -17.98
C ILE A 474 4.87 -8.04 -18.61
#